data_AF-A0A8J7QI32-F1
#
_entry.id   AF-A0A8J7QI32-F1
#
_cell.length_a   1.000
_cell.length_b   1.000
_cell.length_c   1.000
_cell.angle_alpha   90.00
_cell.angle_beta   90.00
_cell.angle_gamma   90.00
#
_symmetry.space_group_name_H-M   'P 1'
#
loop_
_entity.id
_entity.type
_entity.pdbx_description
1 polymer ?
#
loop_
_entity_poly.entity_id
_entity_poly.type
_entity_poly.pdbx_seq_one_letter_code
_entity_poly.pdbx_strand_id
1 'polypeptide(L)'
;MTRIIRRLLIAGWLWISFVHASAVTVPEYAYTGDMSISGPVIGDGVTAIGEGAFAGSGVQTAIIPAGVKNIGAYAFADCHKLVKAEIPEGVTVLHAGTFRGCTSLREVSLPSTLKKIESDVFAATALESIDLSRCTRLRAIGERSFAGCEALRSIKLPDNITRIENSAFFGCMALNEMDFPTSLLYIGDCALACTGNISMIHLPASLCRIGSNAMEGMMSLSGIDGSDLKRVPALGDNVWYGLPQHDIRLTVPAHLRDTFLSSPQWCEFNIIGNTGAIVSPTTTDSGIKNVMHYRVSEIDITVTIFNDGTRRVDKILRTK
;
A
#
# COMPACT_ATOMS: atom_id res chain seq x y z
N MET A 1 17.55 40.60 0.48
CA MET A 1 16.74 41.84 0.33
C MET A 1 15.32 41.41 0.02
N THR A 2 14.51 41.30 1.06
CA THR A 2 13.17 40.69 1.05
C THR A 2 12.18 41.65 0.40
N ARG A 3 11.86 41.46 -0.88
CA ARG A 3 10.76 42.18 -1.52
C ARG A 3 9.48 41.39 -1.30
N ILE A 4 8.73 41.83 -0.29
CA ILE A 4 7.33 41.50 -0.05
C ILE A 4 6.57 41.66 -1.38
N ILE A 5 6.11 40.53 -1.93
CA ILE A 5 5.21 40.50 -3.08
C ILE A 5 3.88 41.07 -2.59
N ARG A 6 3.48 42.21 -3.18
CA ARG A 6 2.23 42.88 -2.84
C ARG A 6 1.06 41.92 -3.05
N ARG A 7 0.26 41.73 -1.99
CA ARG A 7 -1.09 41.16 -2.04
C ARG A 7 -1.92 41.95 -3.06
N LEU A 8 -2.14 41.38 -4.24
CA LEU A 8 -3.18 41.84 -5.16
C LEU A 8 -4.32 40.83 -5.08
N LEU A 9 -5.27 41.11 -4.19
CA LEU A 9 -6.58 40.48 -4.16
C LEU A 9 -7.35 40.98 -5.38
N ILE A 10 -7.38 40.20 -6.45
CA ILE A 10 -8.38 40.36 -7.51
C ILE A 10 -9.29 39.13 -7.46
N ALA A 11 -10.56 39.36 -7.12
CA ALA A 11 -11.67 38.41 -7.25
C ALA A 11 -11.63 37.10 -6.44
N GLY A 12 -10.94 37.02 -5.29
CA GLY A 12 -10.97 35.81 -4.44
C GLY A 12 -10.12 34.64 -4.95
N TRP A 13 -9.29 34.89 -5.96
CA TRP A 13 -8.28 33.96 -6.46
C TRP A 13 -6.90 34.57 -6.19
N LEU A 14 -6.01 33.82 -5.52
CA LEU A 14 -4.64 34.26 -5.27
C LEU A 14 -3.79 33.96 -6.52
N TRP A 15 -3.88 34.81 -7.54
CA TRP A 15 -2.98 34.72 -8.70
C TRP A 15 -1.61 35.28 -8.34
N ILE A 16 -0.61 34.40 -8.18
CA ILE A 16 0.77 34.87 -8.15
C ILE A 16 1.21 35.15 -9.59
N SER A 17 0.99 36.37 -10.06
CA SER A 17 1.58 36.84 -11.31
C SER A 17 3.05 37.18 -11.06
N PHE A 18 3.95 36.31 -11.50
CA PHE A 18 5.37 36.60 -11.52
C PHE A 18 5.70 37.35 -12.80
N VAL A 19 5.99 38.64 -12.68
CA VAL A 19 6.36 39.51 -13.80
C VAL A 19 7.87 39.40 -14.03
N HIS A 20 8.24 38.75 -15.15
CA HIS A 20 9.54 38.67 -15.84
C HIS A 20 10.59 37.61 -15.47
N ALA A 21 10.89 36.79 -16.49
CA ALA A 21 12.14 36.13 -16.93
C ALA A 21 13.02 35.37 -15.91
N SER A 22 13.34 34.13 -16.30
CA SER A 22 14.10 33.06 -15.61
C SER A 22 13.26 32.23 -14.63
N ALA A 23 13.42 30.90 -14.72
CA ALA A 23 12.76 29.84 -13.95
C ALA A 23 12.13 30.31 -12.63
N VAL A 24 10.82 30.59 -12.65
CA VAL A 24 10.10 31.02 -11.46
C VAL A 24 9.93 29.80 -10.56
N THR A 25 10.61 29.80 -9.43
CA THR A 25 10.50 28.73 -8.42
C THR A 25 9.66 29.24 -7.26
N VAL A 26 8.67 28.48 -6.82
CA VAL A 26 8.03 28.75 -5.52
C VAL A 26 9.07 28.41 -4.44
N PRO A 27 9.51 29.36 -3.60
CA PRO A 27 10.56 29.10 -2.63
C PRO A 27 10.17 28.02 -1.62
N GLU A 28 11.18 27.41 -1.01
CA GLU A 28 11.00 26.51 0.12
C GLU A 28 10.21 27.20 1.23
N TYR A 29 9.25 26.48 1.80
CA TYR A 29 8.38 26.92 2.89
C TYR A 29 7.62 28.25 2.67
N ALA A 30 7.46 28.70 1.41
CA ALA A 30 6.92 30.03 1.11
C ALA A 30 5.52 30.31 1.69
N TYR A 31 4.68 29.28 1.76
CA TYR A 31 3.29 29.34 2.20
C TYR A 31 2.96 28.31 3.29
N THR A 32 3.99 27.83 4.00
CA THR A 32 3.79 26.85 5.07
C THR A 32 2.84 27.38 6.14
N GLY A 33 1.80 26.61 6.46
CA GLY A 33 0.77 26.97 7.45
C GLY A 33 -0.18 28.10 7.02
N ASP A 34 -0.08 28.62 5.79
CA ASP A 34 -0.93 29.72 5.35
C ASP A 34 -2.33 29.22 4.99
N MET A 35 -3.22 29.29 5.99
CA MET A 35 -4.62 28.90 5.87
C MET A 35 -5.49 29.90 5.10
N SER A 36 -4.95 31.06 4.72
CA SER A 36 -5.69 32.09 3.96
C SER A 36 -5.73 31.78 2.46
N ILE A 37 -4.86 30.89 1.99
CA ILE A 37 -4.81 30.45 0.60
C ILE A 37 -5.89 29.41 0.37
N SER A 38 -6.74 29.59 -0.64
CA SER A 38 -7.87 28.69 -0.93
C SER A 38 -7.90 28.13 -2.37
N GLY A 39 -7.15 28.72 -3.31
CA GLY A 39 -7.16 28.36 -4.73
C GLY A 39 -5.87 27.72 -5.24
N PRO A 40 -5.79 27.38 -6.54
CA PRO A 40 -4.55 26.91 -7.16
C PRO A 40 -3.52 28.05 -7.14
N VAL A 41 -2.49 27.90 -6.31
CA VAL A 41 -1.54 28.97 -6.01
C VAL A 41 -0.44 29.10 -7.07
N ILE A 42 -0.40 28.17 -8.02
CA ILE A 42 0.76 28.03 -8.90
C ILE A 42 0.42 28.68 -10.24
N GLY A 43 0.90 29.91 -10.41
CA GLY A 43 0.73 30.67 -11.65
C GLY A 43 1.52 30.10 -12.82
N ASP A 44 1.11 30.46 -14.04
CA ASP A 44 1.84 30.13 -15.26
C ASP A 44 3.29 30.64 -15.20
N GLY A 45 4.22 29.85 -15.75
CA GLY A 45 5.65 30.16 -15.77
C GLY A 45 6.45 29.64 -14.57
N VAL A 46 5.79 29.06 -13.57
CA VAL A 46 6.48 28.32 -12.49
C VAL A 46 7.13 27.05 -13.06
N THR A 47 8.42 26.85 -12.76
CA THR A 47 9.21 25.71 -13.23
C THR A 47 9.57 24.72 -12.12
N ALA A 48 9.47 25.13 -10.86
CA ALA A 48 9.72 24.29 -9.70
C ALA A 48 8.93 24.75 -8.47
N ILE A 49 8.63 23.81 -7.58
CA ILE A 49 8.04 24.06 -6.26
C ILE A 49 9.04 23.58 -5.22
N GLY A 50 9.43 24.46 -4.30
CA GLY A 50 10.37 24.17 -3.23
C GLY A 50 9.84 23.20 -2.19
N GLU A 51 10.75 22.67 -1.39
CA GLU A 51 10.43 21.84 -0.22
C GLU A 51 9.44 22.55 0.72
N GLY A 52 8.42 21.82 1.16
CA GLY A 52 7.45 22.32 2.14
C GLY A 52 6.68 23.57 1.70
N ALA A 53 6.74 23.97 0.43
CA ALA A 53 6.27 25.27 -0.05
C ALA A 53 4.82 25.58 0.34
N PHE A 54 3.94 24.58 0.36
CA PHE A 54 2.54 24.67 0.75
C PHE A 54 2.19 23.81 1.96
N ALA A 55 3.18 23.28 2.70
CA ALA A 55 2.91 22.36 3.80
C ALA A 55 1.98 22.98 4.86
N GLY A 56 0.91 22.29 5.26
CA GLY A 56 -0.08 22.77 6.23
C GLY A 56 -0.91 23.97 5.75
N SER A 57 -0.89 24.32 4.46
CA SER A 57 -1.63 25.47 3.93
C SER A 57 -3.11 25.16 3.66
N GLY A 58 -3.90 26.20 3.40
CA GLY A 58 -5.33 26.09 3.12
C GLY A 58 -5.71 25.64 1.70
N VAL A 59 -4.72 25.27 0.86
CA VAL A 59 -4.92 24.92 -0.56
C VAL A 59 -5.97 23.82 -0.71
N GLN A 60 -6.96 24.07 -1.58
CA GLN A 60 -8.04 23.11 -1.87
C GLN A 60 -7.79 22.29 -3.14
N THR A 61 -7.09 22.87 -4.11
CA THR A 61 -6.79 22.25 -5.39
C THR A 61 -5.36 22.59 -5.81
N ALA A 62 -4.56 21.56 -6.12
CA ALA A 62 -3.20 21.70 -6.63
C ALA A 62 -3.15 21.34 -8.12
N ILE A 63 -3.49 22.28 -8.99
CA ILE A 63 -3.28 22.15 -10.45
C ILE A 63 -1.87 22.67 -10.74
N ILE A 64 -0.93 21.77 -10.99
CA ILE A 64 0.47 22.13 -11.16
C ILE A 64 0.74 22.38 -12.66
N PRO A 65 1.25 23.57 -13.07
CA PRO A 65 1.44 23.92 -14.48
C PRO A 65 2.45 23.03 -15.21
N ALA A 66 2.25 22.84 -16.52
CA ALA A 66 3.08 21.97 -17.37
C ALA A 66 4.59 22.30 -17.39
N GLY A 67 4.94 23.54 -17.04
CA GLY A 67 6.33 24.00 -16.91
C GLY A 67 7.06 23.44 -15.70
N VAL A 68 6.34 22.96 -14.68
CA VAL A 68 6.93 22.43 -13.44
C VAL A 68 7.57 21.07 -13.71
N LYS A 69 8.87 20.95 -13.40
CA LYS A 69 9.62 19.69 -13.52
C LYS A 69 10.02 19.10 -12.17
N ASN A 70 10.02 19.92 -11.12
CA ASN A 70 10.40 19.50 -9.78
C ASN A 70 9.37 19.99 -8.74
N ILE A 71 8.95 19.08 -7.86
CA ILE A 71 8.07 19.34 -6.72
C ILE A 71 8.81 18.82 -5.49
N GLY A 72 9.28 19.73 -4.64
CA GLY A 72 10.11 19.39 -3.48
C GLY A 72 9.44 18.43 -2.50
N ALA A 73 10.26 17.85 -1.61
CA ALA A 73 9.76 17.03 -0.51
C ALA A 73 8.74 17.81 0.31
N TYR A 74 7.73 17.12 0.84
CA TYR A 74 6.68 17.71 1.68
C TYR A 74 5.94 18.93 1.08
N ALA A 75 6.05 19.19 -0.24
CA ALA A 75 5.58 20.43 -0.84
C ALA A 75 4.10 20.74 -0.53
N PHE A 76 3.24 19.71 -0.39
CA PHE A 76 1.85 19.84 0.00
C PHE A 76 1.51 18.99 1.23
N ALA A 77 2.48 18.64 2.07
CA ALA A 77 2.22 17.83 3.27
C ALA A 77 1.21 18.53 4.19
N ASP A 78 0.32 17.78 4.84
CA ASP A 78 -0.67 18.26 5.81
C ASP A 78 -1.62 19.36 5.26
N CYS A 79 -1.77 19.48 3.94
CA CYS A 79 -2.82 20.30 3.33
C CYS A 79 -4.19 19.64 3.53
N HIS A 80 -4.74 19.73 4.74
CA HIS A 80 -5.97 19.02 5.13
C HIS A 80 -7.21 19.41 4.33
N LYS A 81 -7.17 20.52 3.58
CA LYS A 81 -8.26 20.97 2.70
C LYS A 81 -8.05 20.57 1.23
N LEU A 82 -6.90 20.02 0.86
CA LEU A 82 -6.57 19.64 -0.51
C LEU A 82 -7.43 18.44 -0.92
N VAL A 83 -8.30 18.63 -1.91
CA VAL A 83 -9.22 17.59 -2.42
C VAL A 83 -8.68 16.94 -3.69
N LYS A 84 -7.99 17.72 -4.53
CA LYS A 84 -7.52 17.30 -5.85
C LYS A 84 -6.11 17.79 -6.16
N ALA A 85 -5.28 16.92 -6.72
CA ALA A 85 -3.97 17.26 -7.26
C ALA A 85 -3.81 16.77 -8.71
N GLU A 86 -3.31 17.65 -9.58
CA GLU A 86 -2.98 17.33 -10.97
C GLU A 86 -1.49 17.53 -11.18
N ILE A 87 -0.77 16.42 -11.38
CA ILE A 87 0.68 16.42 -11.56
C ILE A 87 0.99 16.43 -13.07
N PRO A 88 1.74 17.42 -13.57
CA PRO A 88 1.93 17.63 -15.00
C PRO A 88 2.92 16.65 -15.62
N GLU A 89 2.77 16.48 -16.93
CA GLU A 89 3.76 15.74 -17.71
C GLU A 89 5.15 16.39 -17.67
N GLY A 90 6.16 15.54 -17.50
CA GLY A 90 7.56 15.91 -17.31
C GLY A 90 8.03 15.85 -15.85
N VAL A 91 7.13 15.75 -14.88
CA VAL A 91 7.51 15.39 -13.50
C VAL A 91 7.94 13.92 -13.48
N THR A 92 9.17 13.67 -13.03
CA THR A 92 9.76 12.32 -13.05
C THR A 92 9.85 11.67 -11.67
N VAL A 93 9.76 12.45 -10.60
CA VAL A 93 9.85 11.99 -9.21
C VAL A 93 8.77 12.71 -8.39
N LEU A 94 8.03 11.96 -7.58
CA LEU A 94 7.30 12.51 -6.44
C LEU A 94 8.17 12.29 -5.19
N HIS A 95 8.59 13.40 -4.59
CA HIS A 95 9.55 13.40 -3.49
C HIS A 95 8.92 13.01 -2.16
N ALA A 96 9.75 12.70 -1.17
CA ALA A 96 9.29 12.21 0.12
C ALA A 96 8.17 13.09 0.71
N GLY A 97 7.05 12.45 1.07
CA GLY A 97 5.92 13.09 1.72
C GLY A 97 5.20 14.19 0.95
N THR A 98 5.34 14.30 -0.39
CA THR A 98 4.74 15.41 -1.17
C THR A 98 3.26 15.69 -0.81
N PHE A 99 2.42 14.66 -0.60
CA PHE A 99 1.01 14.77 -0.21
C PHE A 99 0.68 14.07 1.12
N ARG A 100 1.70 13.83 1.96
CA ARG A 100 1.52 13.16 3.26
C ARG A 100 0.51 13.92 4.11
N GLY A 101 -0.45 13.25 4.73
CA GLY A 101 -1.40 13.87 5.66
C GLY A 101 -2.46 14.76 4.99
N CYS A 102 -2.57 14.75 3.66
CA CYS A 102 -3.69 15.39 2.96
C CYS A 102 -4.98 14.60 3.14
N THR A 103 -5.58 14.71 4.33
CA THR A 103 -6.75 13.94 4.79
C THR A 103 -8.05 14.21 4.01
N SER A 104 -8.05 15.15 3.07
CA SER A 104 -9.18 15.38 2.15
C SER A 104 -8.88 15.00 0.70
N LEU A 105 -7.65 14.58 0.38
CA LEU A 105 -7.20 14.34 -1.00
C LEU A 105 -7.84 13.06 -1.52
N ARG A 106 -8.72 13.19 -2.52
CA ARG A 106 -9.47 12.08 -3.13
C ARG A 106 -9.07 11.82 -4.57
N GLU A 107 -8.63 12.85 -5.28
CA GLU A 107 -8.32 12.78 -6.70
C GLU A 107 -6.87 13.17 -6.96
N VAL A 108 -6.09 12.26 -7.56
CA VAL A 108 -4.73 12.52 -8.02
C VAL A 108 -4.59 12.07 -9.46
N SER A 109 -4.22 13.01 -10.34
CA SER A 109 -3.81 12.70 -11.71
C SER A 109 -2.29 12.62 -11.79
N LEU A 110 -1.77 11.47 -12.21
CA LEU A 110 -0.33 11.20 -12.32
C LEU A 110 0.16 11.27 -13.77
N PRO A 111 1.40 11.71 -14.01
CA PRO A 111 1.95 11.79 -15.35
C PRO A 111 2.55 10.44 -15.77
N SER A 112 2.47 10.13 -17.06
CA SER A 112 3.09 8.92 -17.63
C SER A 112 4.63 8.94 -17.57
N THR A 113 5.21 10.14 -17.39
CA THR A 113 6.65 10.35 -17.25
C THR A 113 7.23 9.99 -15.87
N LEU A 114 6.39 9.66 -14.89
CA LEU A 114 6.79 9.33 -13.53
C LEU A 114 7.69 8.08 -13.47
N LYS A 115 8.85 8.22 -12.83
CA LYS A 115 9.86 7.15 -12.67
C LYS A 115 10.00 6.66 -11.23
N LYS A 116 9.69 7.51 -10.25
CA LYS A 116 9.89 7.21 -8.83
C LYS A 116 8.80 7.86 -7.98
N ILE A 117 8.27 7.08 -7.05
CA ILE A 117 7.47 7.53 -5.92
C ILE A 117 8.34 7.27 -4.68
N GLU A 118 8.74 8.33 -3.99
CA GLU A 118 9.54 8.21 -2.77
C GLU A 118 8.67 7.88 -1.54
N SER A 119 9.29 7.88 -0.36
CA SER A 119 8.61 7.47 0.86
C SER A 119 7.46 8.41 1.20
N ASP A 120 6.38 7.86 1.77
CA ASP A 120 5.26 8.64 2.34
C ASP A 120 4.46 9.53 1.39
N VAL A 121 4.69 9.47 0.06
CA VAL A 121 4.12 10.45 -0.89
C VAL A 121 2.62 10.67 -0.70
N PHE A 122 1.85 9.61 -0.48
CA PHE A 122 0.40 9.65 -0.25
C PHE A 122 0.00 9.11 1.12
N ALA A 123 0.92 8.99 2.09
CA ALA A 123 0.59 8.45 3.40
C ALA A 123 -0.51 9.27 4.10
N ALA A 124 -1.46 8.59 4.74
CA ALA A 124 -2.62 9.18 5.43
C ALA A 124 -3.46 10.15 4.56
N THR A 125 -3.66 9.78 3.29
CA THR A 125 -4.58 10.50 2.38
C THR A 125 -5.95 9.82 2.33
N ALA A 126 -6.97 10.55 1.85
CA ALA A 126 -8.33 10.04 1.68
C ALA A 126 -8.59 9.48 0.26
N LEU A 127 -7.55 9.03 -0.43
CA LEU A 127 -7.67 8.47 -1.77
C LEU A 127 -8.58 7.24 -1.73
N GLU A 128 -9.56 7.21 -2.63
CA GLU A 128 -10.45 6.03 -2.78
C GLU A 128 -9.96 5.08 -3.86
N SER A 129 -9.32 5.63 -4.90
CA SER A 129 -8.67 4.85 -5.95
C SER A 129 -7.47 5.59 -6.51
N ILE A 130 -6.49 4.85 -7.04
CA ILE A 130 -5.37 5.44 -7.78
C ILE A 130 -4.94 4.53 -8.94
N ASP A 131 -4.74 5.14 -10.11
CA ASP A 131 -4.33 4.44 -11.33
C ASP A 131 -2.87 4.77 -11.68
N LEU A 132 -1.98 3.79 -11.49
CA LEU A 132 -0.57 3.86 -11.85
C LEU A 132 -0.27 3.11 -13.16
N SER A 133 -1.26 2.54 -13.83
CA SER A 133 -1.06 1.67 -15.02
C SER A 133 -0.29 2.36 -16.16
N ARG A 134 -0.46 3.69 -16.28
CA ARG A 134 0.24 4.52 -17.27
C ARG A 134 1.67 4.90 -16.86
N CYS A 135 2.06 4.67 -15.61
CA CYS A 135 3.39 4.98 -15.06
C CYS A 135 4.41 3.86 -15.36
N THR A 136 4.56 3.47 -16.63
CA THR A 136 5.35 2.29 -17.06
C THR A 136 6.87 2.42 -16.85
N ARG A 137 7.34 3.58 -16.36
CA ARG A 137 8.73 3.83 -15.97
C ARG A 137 8.97 3.64 -14.47
N LEU A 138 7.92 3.47 -13.67
CA LEU A 138 7.99 3.25 -12.24
C LEU A 138 8.47 1.83 -11.94
N ARG A 139 9.53 1.66 -11.15
CA ARG A 139 10.12 0.32 -10.86
C ARG A 139 9.73 -0.26 -9.52
N ALA A 140 9.27 0.57 -8.59
CA ALA A 140 8.88 0.17 -7.26
C ALA A 140 7.77 1.07 -6.72
N ILE A 141 6.97 0.55 -5.79
CA ILE A 141 6.14 1.35 -4.90
C ILE A 141 6.95 1.69 -3.66
N GLY A 142 7.08 2.98 -3.36
CA GLY A 142 7.97 3.50 -2.31
C GLY A 142 7.55 3.10 -0.90
N GLU A 143 8.51 3.18 0.04
CA GLU A 143 8.28 2.86 1.45
C GLU A 143 7.16 3.73 2.03
N ARG A 144 6.16 3.11 2.67
CA ARG A 144 5.02 3.81 3.28
C ARG A 144 4.26 4.72 2.30
N SER A 145 4.40 4.58 0.98
CA SER A 145 3.86 5.56 0.03
C SER A 145 2.34 5.71 0.10
N PHE A 146 1.62 4.68 0.51
CA PHE A 146 0.17 4.68 0.74
C PHE A 146 -0.18 4.23 2.18
N ALA A 147 0.75 4.31 3.12
CA ALA A 147 0.49 3.87 4.50
C ALA A 147 -0.63 4.71 5.13
N GLY A 148 -1.62 4.06 5.75
CA GLY A 148 -2.76 4.71 6.39
C GLY A 148 -3.76 5.33 5.43
N CYS A 149 -3.75 4.97 4.14
CA CYS A 149 -4.82 5.34 3.22
C CYS A 149 -6.07 4.50 3.49
N GLU A 150 -6.75 4.76 4.61
CA GLU A 150 -7.86 3.94 5.12
C GLU A 150 -9.06 3.88 4.15
N ALA A 151 -9.21 4.89 3.28
CA ALA A 151 -10.27 4.97 2.28
C ALA A 151 -9.93 4.28 0.95
N LEU A 152 -8.67 3.86 0.73
CA LEU A 152 -8.21 3.33 -0.56
C LEU A 152 -8.82 1.96 -0.81
N ARG A 153 -9.69 1.86 -1.84
CA ARG A 153 -10.38 0.63 -2.24
C ARG A 153 -9.69 -0.09 -3.39
N SER A 154 -9.16 0.68 -4.34
CA SER A 154 -8.64 0.15 -5.60
C SER A 154 -7.31 0.79 -5.99
N ILE A 155 -6.35 -0.03 -6.39
CA ILE A 155 -5.09 0.44 -6.97
C ILE A 155 -4.71 -0.37 -8.20
N LYS A 156 -4.45 0.33 -9.31
CA LYS A 156 -3.97 -0.30 -10.55
C LYS A 156 -2.47 -0.10 -10.68
N LEU A 157 -1.71 -1.18 -10.57
CA LEU A 157 -0.25 -1.16 -10.67
C LEU A 157 0.22 -1.46 -12.10
N PRO A 158 1.30 -0.83 -12.59
CA PRO A 158 1.93 -1.21 -13.84
C PRO A 158 2.76 -2.49 -13.70
N ASP A 159 2.68 -3.35 -14.72
CA ASP A 159 3.27 -4.70 -14.75
C ASP A 159 4.79 -4.77 -14.54
N ASN A 160 5.50 -3.68 -14.85
CA ASN A 160 6.96 -3.60 -14.78
C ASN A 160 7.48 -3.24 -13.37
N ILE A 161 6.62 -3.16 -12.36
CA ILE A 161 7.04 -2.98 -10.97
C ILE A 161 7.69 -4.28 -10.50
N THR A 162 8.86 -4.14 -9.88
CA THR A 162 9.66 -5.26 -9.38
C THR A 162 9.66 -5.37 -7.86
N ARG A 163 9.29 -4.29 -7.16
CA ARG A 163 9.29 -4.24 -5.70
C ARG A 163 8.12 -3.43 -5.16
N ILE A 164 7.47 -3.96 -4.14
CA ILE A 164 6.62 -3.20 -3.23
C ILE A 164 7.44 -3.05 -1.96
N GLU A 165 7.85 -1.84 -1.61
CA GLU A 165 8.75 -1.59 -0.47
C GLU A 165 8.00 -1.67 0.87
N ASN A 166 8.76 -1.51 1.96
CA ASN A 166 8.27 -1.69 3.32
C ASN A 166 7.05 -0.80 3.62
N SER A 167 6.03 -1.39 4.24
CA SER A 167 4.81 -0.73 4.68
C SER A 167 4.07 0.06 3.60
N ALA A 168 4.31 -0.22 2.31
CA ALA A 168 3.76 0.56 1.20
C ALA A 168 2.24 0.77 1.27
N PHE A 169 1.49 -0.24 1.69
CA PHE A 169 0.02 -0.25 1.88
C PHE A 169 -0.39 -0.58 3.31
N PHE A 170 0.50 -0.35 4.29
CA PHE A 170 0.21 -0.61 5.70
C PHE A 170 -1.06 0.12 6.13
N GLY A 171 -2.04 -0.59 6.68
CA GLY A 171 -3.28 0.01 7.19
C GLY A 171 -4.23 0.55 6.10
N CYS A 172 -4.10 0.12 4.84
CA CYS A 172 -5.12 0.37 3.82
C CYS A 172 -6.34 -0.54 4.04
N MET A 173 -7.13 -0.25 5.08
CA MET A 173 -8.17 -1.14 5.58
C MET A 173 -9.31 -1.37 4.57
N ALA A 174 -9.60 -0.40 3.70
CA ALA A 174 -10.64 -0.53 2.68
C ALA A 174 -10.21 -1.27 1.41
N LEU A 175 -8.91 -1.56 1.24
CA LEU A 175 -8.35 -2.06 -0.01
C LEU A 175 -8.89 -3.45 -0.34
N ASN A 176 -9.52 -3.59 -1.51
CA ASN A 176 -10.15 -4.83 -1.96
C ASN A 176 -9.86 -5.17 -3.43
N GLU A 177 -9.41 -4.21 -4.24
CA GLU A 177 -9.06 -4.40 -5.64
C GLU A 177 -7.59 -4.02 -5.85
N MET A 178 -6.73 -5.05 -5.90
CA MET A 178 -5.31 -4.91 -6.16
C MET A 178 -4.78 -6.19 -6.79
N ASP A 179 -4.21 -6.07 -7.98
CA ASP A 179 -3.45 -7.14 -8.62
C ASP A 179 -1.95 -6.91 -8.46
N PHE A 180 -1.21 -7.98 -8.21
CA PHE A 180 0.25 -7.88 -8.19
C PHE A 180 0.82 -7.76 -9.62
N PRO A 181 1.83 -6.91 -9.83
CA PRO A 181 2.52 -6.79 -11.11
C PRO A 181 3.15 -8.12 -11.55
N THR A 182 3.07 -8.43 -12.83
CA THR A 182 3.66 -9.67 -13.39
C THR A 182 5.18 -9.78 -13.20
N SER A 183 5.88 -8.65 -13.08
CA SER A 183 7.35 -8.59 -12.85
C SER A 183 7.75 -8.48 -11.37
N LEU A 184 6.81 -8.61 -10.42
CA LEU A 184 7.07 -8.40 -9.00
C LEU A 184 8.00 -9.49 -8.42
N LEU A 185 9.15 -9.06 -7.91
CA LEU A 185 10.15 -9.94 -7.29
C LEU A 185 10.08 -9.94 -5.76
N TYR A 186 9.71 -8.80 -5.16
CA TYR A 186 9.84 -8.55 -3.73
C TYR A 186 8.63 -7.81 -3.16
N ILE A 187 8.09 -8.32 -2.06
CA ILE A 187 7.14 -7.63 -1.19
C ILE A 187 7.87 -7.33 0.12
N GLY A 188 7.89 -6.07 0.54
CA GLY A 188 8.61 -5.59 1.72
C GLY A 188 7.94 -5.93 3.05
N ASP A 189 8.63 -5.59 4.13
CA ASP A 189 8.16 -5.81 5.48
C ASP A 189 6.90 -4.98 5.75
N CYS A 190 5.89 -5.56 6.39
CA CYS A 190 4.58 -4.94 6.65
C CYS A 190 3.87 -4.35 5.41
N ALA A 191 4.28 -4.71 4.18
CA ALA A 191 3.86 -4.01 2.97
C ALA A 191 2.34 -3.98 2.74
N LEU A 192 1.63 -5.05 3.10
CA LEU A 192 0.17 -5.17 3.07
C LEU A 192 -0.41 -5.50 4.46
N ALA A 193 0.33 -5.20 5.54
CA ALA A 193 -0.18 -5.49 6.88
C ALA A 193 -1.42 -4.63 7.17
N CYS A 194 -2.41 -5.23 7.83
CA CYS A 194 -3.69 -4.63 8.17
C CYS A 194 -4.51 -4.15 6.96
N THR A 195 -4.31 -4.74 5.76
CA THR A 195 -5.25 -4.55 4.64
C THR A 195 -6.45 -5.47 4.84
N GLY A 196 -7.65 -4.90 4.91
CA GLY A 196 -8.80 -5.60 5.50
C GLY A 196 -9.68 -6.39 4.54
N ASN A 197 -9.73 -6.05 3.24
CA ASN A 197 -10.83 -6.47 2.37
C ASN A 197 -10.41 -7.28 1.13
N ILE A 198 -9.14 -7.66 1.00
CA ILE A 198 -8.67 -8.53 -0.09
C ILE A 198 -8.98 -9.99 0.30
N SER A 199 -9.83 -10.66 -0.49
CA SER A 199 -10.24 -12.04 -0.24
C SER A 199 -9.39 -13.08 -0.97
N MET A 200 -8.80 -12.70 -2.11
CA MET A 200 -7.98 -13.55 -2.95
C MET A 200 -6.76 -12.78 -3.45
N ILE A 201 -5.59 -13.42 -3.39
CA ILE A 201 -4.33 -12.89 -3.93
C ILE A 201 -3.81 -13.83 -5.02
N HIS A 202 -3.36 -13.27 -6.15
CA HIS A 202 -2.62 -13.98 -7.18
C HIS A 202 -1.12 -13.66 -7.07
N LEU A 203 -0.30 -14.67 -6.78
CA LEU A 203 1.15 -14.52 -6.65
C LEU A 203 1.82 -14.66 -8.03
N PRO A 204 2.56 -13.64 -8.52
CA PRO A 204 3.13 -13.68 -9.86
C PRO A 204 4.29 -14.67 -9.96
N ALA A 205 4.47 -15.26 -11.13
CA ALA A 205 5.51 -16.27 -11.42
C ALA A 205 6.94 -15.85 -11.06
N SER A 206 7.19 -14.54 -11.03
CA SER A 206 8.49 -13.92 -10.77
C SER A 206 8.79 -13.71 -9.28
N LEU A 207 7.80 -13.90 -8.39
CA LEU A 207 7.92 -13.58 -6.97
C LEU A 207 8.98 -14.44 -6.28
N CYS A 208 9.95 -13.77 -5.65
CA CYS A 208 11.09 -14.41 -4.99
C CYS A 208 11.01 -14.36 -3.47
N ARG A 209 10.51 -13.25 -2.90
CA ARG A 209 10.51 -13.05 -1.43
C ARG A 209 9.36 -12.17 -0.97
N ILE A 210 8.85 -12.51 0.21
CA ILE A 210 7.87 -11.76 0.99
C ILE A 210 8.51 -11.41 2.35
N GLY A 211 8.50 -10.13 2.71
CA GLY A 211 9.11 -9.59 3.92
C GLY A 211 8.39 -9.96 5.21
N SER A 212 8.99 -9.62 6.34
CA SER A 212 8.44 -9.90 7.67
C SER A 212 7.12 -9.16 7.87
N ASN A 213 6.13 -9.79 8.49
CA ASN A 213 4.80 -9.22 8.76
C ASN A 213 4.07 -8.70 7.51
N ALA A 214 4.51 -9.03 6.29
CA ALA A 214 4.06 -8.36 5.07
C ALA A 214 2.56 -8.48 4.81
N MET A 215 1.91 -9.53 5.31
CA MET A 215 0.48 -9.81 5.15
C MET A 215 -0.20 -10.08 6.49
N GLU A 216 0.36 -9.54 7.58
CA GLU A 216 -0.23 -9.62 8.92
C GLU A 216 -1.62 -8.97 8.93
N GLY A 217 -2.58 -9.60 9.60
CA GLY A 217 -3.90 -8.99 9.82
C GLY A 217 -4.74 -8.81 8.54
N MET A 218 -4.43 -9.53 7.46
CA MET A 218 -5.30 -9.65 6.28
C MET A 218 -6.54 -10.52 6.58
N MET A 219 -7.45 -10.00 7.40
CA MET A 219 -8.52 -10.80 8.02
C MET A 219 -9.58 -11.35 7.05
N SER A 220 -9.71 -10.79 5.84
CA SER A 220 -10.66 -11.28 4.82
C SER A 220 -10.04 -12.29 3.85
N LEU A 221 -8.74 -12.57 3.95
CA LEU A 221 -8.05 -13.46 3.01
C LEU A 221 -8.58 -14.90 3.18
N SER A 222 -9.04 -15.48 2.08
CA SER A 222 -9.60 -16.84 2.03
C SER A 222 -8.94 -17.72 0.97
N GLY A 223 -8.23 -17.11 0.01
CA GLY A 223 -7.54 -17.82 -1.05
C GLY A 223 -6.24 -17.15 -1.48
N ILE A 224 -5.25 -17.98 -1.79
CA ILE A 224 -4.01 -17.58 -2.45
C ILE A 224 -3.85 -18.48 -3.67
N ASP A 225 -3.74 -17.85 -4.84
CA ASP A 225 -3.38 -18.53 -6.08
C ASP A 225 -1.89 -18.33 -6.36
N GLY A 226 -1.13 -19.41 -6.19
CA GLY A 226 0.29 -19.49 -6.55
C GLY A 226 0.54 -20.41 -7.75
N SER A 227 -0.47 -20.72 -8.56
CA SER A 227 -0.39 -21.72 -9.65
C SER A 227 0.68 -21.40 -10.72
N ASP A 228 1.07 -20.14 -10.86
CA ASP A 228 2.09 -19.67 -11.80
C ASP A 228 3.51 -19.60 -11.19
N LEU A 229 3.67 -19.86 -9.90
CA LEU A 229 4.95 -19.73 -9.21
C LEU A 229 6.02 -20.65 -9.82
N LYS A 230 7.21 -20.10 -10.07
CA LYS A 230 8.38 -20.85 -10.53
C LYS A 230 9.27 -21.38 -9.40
N ARG A 231 9.00 -20.92 -8.17
CA ARG A 231 9.72 -21.26 -6.94
C ARG A 231 8.83 -20.98 -5.74
N VAL A 232 9.15 -21.58 -4.60
CA VAL A 232 8.54 -21.20 -3.32
C VAL A 232 9.15 -19.85 -2.89
N PRO A 233 8.34 -18.77 -2.72
CA PRO A 233 8.87 -17.50 -2.25
C PRO A 233 9.44 -17.63 -0.84
N ALA A 234 10.63 -17.07 -0.62
CA ALA A 234 11.21 -16.99 0.71
C ALA A 234 10.37 -16.04 1.59
N LEU A 235 10.13 -16.44 2.83
CA LEU A 235 9.33 -15.68 3.78
C LEU A 235 10.22 -15.06 4.85
N GLY A 236 9.92 -13.81 5.23
CA GLY A 236 10.39 -13.21 6.47
C GLY A 236 9.66 -13.78 7.69
N ASP A 237 9.86 -13.16 8.85
CA ASP A 237 9.19 -13.60 10.08
C ASP A 237 7.73 -13.18 10.09
N ASN A 238 6.83 -14.01 10.62
CA ASN A 238 5.45 -13.64 10.92
C ASN A 238 4.65 -13.09 9.72
N VAL A 239 4.92 -13.56 8.49
CA VAL A 239 4.32 -12.99 7.26
C VAL A 239 2.79 -12.99 7.33
N TRP A 240 2.21 -14.05 7.91
CA TRP A 240 0.78 -14.31 7.97
C TRP A 240 0.21 -14.16 9.38
N TYR A 241 0.87 -13.40 10.25
CA TYR A 241 0.47 -13.31 11.65
C TYR A 241 -0.99 -12.84 11.79
N GLY A 242 -1.74 -13.52 12.66
CA GLY A 242 -3.17 -13.26 12.89
C GLY A 242 -4.12 -13.86 11.86
N LEU A 243 -3.65 -14.58 10.83
CA LEU A 243 -4.51 -15.26 9.86
C LEU A 243 -4.81 -16.71 10.28
N PRO A 244 -6.03 -17.23 10.02
CA PRO A 244 -6.35 -18.64 10.18
C PRO A 244 -5.84 -19.45 8.97
N GLN A 245 -4.52 -19.62 8.85
CA GLN A 245 -3.88 -20.19 7.65
C GLN A 245 -4.47 -21.55 7.22
N HIS A 246 -4.84 -22.42 8.16
CA HIS A 246 -5.46 -23.71 7.88
C HIS A 246 -6.82 -23.62 7.16
N ASP A 247 -7.53 -22.50 7.30
CA ASP A 247 -8.81 -22.25 6.62
C ASP A 247 -8.63 -21.56 5.26
N ILE A 248 -7.42 -21.09 4.95
CA ILE A 248 -7.10 -20.37 3.72
C ILE A 248 -6.61 -21.38 2.67
N ARG A 249 -7.28 -21.38 1.51
CA ARG A 249 -6.91 -22.21 0.38
C ARG A 249 -5.65 -21.66 -0.29
N LEU A 250 -4.61 -22.47 -0.40
CA LEU A 250 -3.41 -22.15 -1.18
C LEU A 250 -3.29 -23.09 -2.38
N THR A 251 -3.46 -22.58 -3.60
CA THR A 251 -3.25 -23.36 -4.82
C THR A 251 -1.81 -23.25 -5.27
N VAL A 252 -1.12 -24.37 -5.48
CA VAL A 252 0.31 -24.39 -5.86
C VAL A 252 0.56 -25.28 -7.09
N PRO A 253 1.66 -25.02 -7.83
CA PRO A 253 2.07 -25.88 -8.94
C PRO A 253 2.45 -27.26 -8.41
N ALA A 254 2.07 -28.33 -9.13
CA ALA A 254 2.31 -29.71 -8.70
C ALA A 254 3.79 -29.98 -8.38
N HIS A 255 4.71 -29.42 -9.17
CA HIS A 255 6.15 -29.61 -9.01
C HIS A 255 6.77 -28.88 -7.79
N LEU A 256 6.04 -27.94 -7.16
CA LEU A 256 6.48 -27.25 -5.95
C LEU A 256 5.76 -27.75 -4.69
N ARG A 257 4.76 -28.63 -4.83
CA ARG A 257 3.86 -29.03 -3.74
C ARG A 257 4.64 -29.51 -2.50
N ASP A 258 5.57 -30.44 -2.68
CA ASP A 258 6.35 -31.00 -1.57
C ASP A 258 7.26 -29.94 -0.92
N THR A 259 7.79 -29.02 -1.72
CA THR A 259 8.60 -27.90 -1.22
C THR A 259 7.74 -26.96 -0.34
N PHE A 260 6.50 -26.66 -0.74
CA PHE A 260 5.56 -25.90 0.09
C PHE A 260 5.22 -26.63 1.40
N LEU A 261 4.96 -27.94 1.35
CA LEU A 261 4.67 -28.75 2.55
C LEU A 261 5.84 -28.82 3.54
N SER A 262 7.07 -28.69 3.05
CA SER A 262 8.28 -28.65 3.88
C SER A 262 8.70 -27.24 4.31
N SER A 263 8.09 -26.19 3.74
CA SER A 263 8.51 -24.81 3.97
C SER A 263 7.83 -24.23 5.21
N PRO A 264 8.59 -23.61 6.14
CA PRO A 264 8.02 -22.90 7.28
C PRO A 264 6.98 -21.87 6.86
N GLN A 265 5.94 -21.71 7.68
CA GLN A 265 4.75 -20.87 7.46
C GLN A 265 3.86 -21.28 6.27
N TRP A 266 4.45 -21.66 5.13
CA TRP A 266 3.70 -22.14 3.97
C TRP A 266 2.97 -23.46 4.24
N CYS A 267 3.59 -24.36 5.01
CA CYS A 267 2.99 -25.65 5.39
C CYS A 267 1.75 -25.52 6.29
N GLU A 268 1.48 -24.34 6.84
CA GLU A 268 0.31 -24.06 7.70
C GLU A 268 -0.97 -23.83 6.87
N PHE A 269 -0.86 -23.64 5.55
CA PHE A 269 -2.02 -23.43 4.67
C PHE A 269 -2.71 -24.72 4.24
N ASN A 270 -3.97 -24.60 3.81
CA ASN A 270 -4.66 -25.68 3.09
C ASN A 270 -4.17 -25.76 1.63
N ILE A 271 -3.09 -26.52 1.42
CA ILE A 271 -2.39 -26.64 0.13
C ILE A 271 -3.14 -27.59 -0.83
N ILE A 272 -3.56 -27.05 -1.97
CA ILE A 272 -4.20 -27.79 -3.07
C ILE A 272 -3.26 -27.81 -4.27
N GLY A 273 -2.99 -29.01 -4.80
CA GLY A 273 -2.21 -29.17 -6.02
C GLY A 273 -3.12 -29.06 -7.24
N ASN A 274 -2.60 -28.57 -8.37
CA ASN A 274 -3.36 -28.37 -9.61
C ASN A 274 -3.96 -29.67 -10.22
N THR A 275 -3.75 -30.83 -9.61
CA THR A 275 -4.36 -32.11 -9.99
C THR A 275 -5.35 -32.57 -8.92
N GLY A 276 -6.49 -31.88 -8.78
CA GLY A 276 -7.80 -32.37 -8.28
C GLY A 276 -7.91 -33.20 -6.97
N ALA A 277 -6.81 -33.51 -6.28
CA ALA A 277 -6.79 -34.35 -5.10
C ALA A 277 -6.65 -33.45 -3.87
N ILE A 278 -7.76 -33.33 -3.14
CA ILE A 278 -7.77 -32.86 -1.77
C ILE A 278 -7.01 -33.90 -0.97
N VAL A 279 -5.79 -33.56 -0.54
CA VAL A 279 -5.12 -34.28 0.52
C VAL A 279 -5.00 -33.28 1.64
N SER A 280 -5.96 -33.34 2.56
CA SER A 280 -5.84 -32.76 3.90
C SER A 280 -4.48 -33.17 4.49
N PRO A 281 -3.85 -32.36 5.34
CA PRO A 281 -2.57 -32.71 5.94
C PRO A 281 -2.67 -34.10 6.53
N THR A 282 -1.81 -35.00 6.04
CA THR A 282 -1.67 -36.33 6.61
C THR A 282 -1.33 -36.12 8.08
N THR A 283 -2.29 -36.45 8.95
CA THR A 283 -2.06 -36.63 10.37
C THR A 283 -1.04 -37.73 10.50
N THR A 284 0.25 -37.39 10.51
CA THR A 284 1.20 -38.20 11.27
C THR A 284 0.68 -38.14 12.69
N ASP A 285 0.25 -39.30 13.20
CA ASP A 285 -0.25 -39.50 14.56
C ASP A 285 0.87 -39.18 15.55
N SER A 286 1.17 -37.89 15.73
CA SER A 286 2.02 -37.37 16.78
C SER A 286 1.14 -37.37 18.02
N GLY A 287 1.07 -38.52 18.70
CA GLY A 287 0.14 -38.78 19.80
C GLY A 287 -0.13 -37.58 20.73
N ILE A 288 -1.34 -37.51 21.28
CA ILE A 288 -1.81 -36.35 22.04
C ILE A 288 -0.90 -36.06 23.23
N LYS A 289 -0.29 -34.87 23.25
CA LYS A 289 0.56 -34.39 24.35
C LYS A 289 -0.27 -33.84 25.49
N ASN A 290 -1.32 -33.08 25.18
CA ASN A 290 -2.20 -32.48 26.17
C ASN A 290 -3.57 -32.11 25.58
N VAL A 291 -4.61 -32.11 26.39
CA VAL A 291 -5.93 -31.60 26.02
C VAL A 291 -6.37 -30.57 27.06
N MET A 292 -6.61 -29.34 26.62
CA MET A 292 -7.08 -28.26 27.47
C MET A 292 -8.53 -27.93 27.14
N HIS A 293 -9.36 -27.81 28.16
CA HIS A 293 -10.76 -27.41 28.02
C HIS A 293 -10.95 -25.99 28.54
N TYR A 294 -11.48 -25.12 27.69
CA TYR A 294 -11.79 -23.74 28.02
C TYR A 294 -13.29 -23.53 27.93
N ARG A 295 -13.85 -22.84 28.92
CA ARG A 295 -15.24 -22.42 28.93
C ARG A 295 -15.30 -20.92 28.73
N VAL A 296 -15.94 -20.49 27.64
CA VAL A 296 -16.21 -19.07 27.38
C VAL A 296 -17.70 -18.91 27.05
N SER A 297 -18.46 -18.39 28.01
CA SER A 297 -19.91 -18.19 27.89
C SER A 297 -20.67 -19.50 27.56
N GLU A 298 -21.42 -19.57 26.46
CA GLU A 298 -22.17 -20.77 26.00
C GLU A 298 -21.34 -21.71 25.11
N ILE A 299 -20.02 -21.48 24.99
CA ILE A 299 -19.14 -22.24 24.10
C ILE A 299 -18.12 -23.01 24.95
N ASP A 300 -18.09 -24.34 24.77
CA ASP A 300 -17.02 -25.19 25.28
C ASP A 300 -15.98 -25.34 24.15
N ILE A 301 -14.73 -24.96 24.41
CA ILE A 301 -13.59 -25.06 23.47
C ILE A 301 -12.65 -26.13 23.97
N THR A 302 -12.29 -27.07 23.11
CA THR A 302 -11.26 -28.07 23.39
C THR A 302 -10.04 -27.79 22.53
N VAL A 303 -8.88 -27.61 23.16
CA VAL A 303 -7.60 -27.44 22.47
C VAL A 303 -6.77 -28.70 22.70
N THR A 304 -6.57 -29.47 21.63
CA THR A 304 -5.69 -30.64 21.63
C THR A 304 -4.30 -30.21 21.18
N ILE A 305 -3.29 -30.47 21.99
CA ILE A 305 -1.88 -30.23 21.70
C ILE A 305 -1.23 -31.57 21.38
N PHE A 306 -0.58 -31.67 20.23
CA PHE A 306 0.10 -32.89 19.78
C PHE A 306 1.57 -32.89 20.17
N ASN A 307 2.22 -34.06 20.11
CA ASN A 307 3.62 -34.21 20.51
C ASN A 307 4.60 -33.42 19.64
N ASP A 308 4.22 -33.09 18.41
CA ASP A 308 4.97 -32.22 17.49
C ASP A 308 4.79 -30.72 17.78
N GLY A 309 3.99 -30.36 18.78
CA GLY A 309 3.71 -28.99 19.18
C GLY A 309 2.56 -28.32 18.42
N THR A 310 1.97 -28.99 17.42
CA THR A 310 0.78 -28.51 16.72
C THR A 310 -0.43 -28.50 17.66
N ARG A 311 -1.42 -27.65 17.35
CA ARG A 311 -2.64 -27.49 18.16
C ARG A 311 -3.87 -27.61 17.27
N ARG A 312 -4.83 -28.44 17.65
CA ARG A 312 -6.18 -28.49 17.05
C ARG A 312 -7.19 -27.90 18.02
N VAL A 313 -8.01 -26.97 17.52
CA VAL A 313 -9.06 -26.32 18.31
C VAL A 313 -10.42 -26.83 17.84
N ASP A 314 -11.11 -27.57 18.70
CA ASP A 314 -12.45 -28.09 18.46
C ASP A 314 -13.45 -27.22 19.24
N LYS A 315 -14.37 -26.56 18.53
CA LYS A 315 -15.43 -25.72 19.12
C LYS A 315 -16.73 -26.52 19.23
N ILE A 316 -17.27 -26.66 20.43
CA ILE A 316 -18.58 -27.29 20.66
C ILE A 316 -19.57 -26.19 21.03
N LEU A 317 -20.50 -25.90 20.12
CA LEU A 317 -21.66 -25.06 20.40
C LEU A 317 -22.71 -25.91 21.12
N ARG A 318 -23.15 -25.48 22.31
CA ARG A 318 -24.31 -26.12 22.96
C ARG A 318 -25.56 -25.72 22.19
N THR A 319 -26.20 -26.68 21.54
CA THR A 319 -27.60 -26.55 21.14
C THR A 319 -28.44 -26.48 22.42
N LYS A 320 -29.22 -25.41 22.58
CA LYS A 320 -30.33 -25.39 23.53
C LYS A 320 -31.43 -26.33 23.07
#